data_AF-A0A0D8J1D4-F1
#
_entry.id   AF-A0A0D8J1D4-F1
#
_cell.length_a   1.000
_cell.length_b   1.000
_cell.length_c   1.000
_cell.angle_alpha   90.00
_cell.angle_beta   90.00
_cell.angle_gamma   90.00
#
_symmetry.space_group_name_H-M   'P 1'
#
loop_
_entity.id
_entity.type
_entity.pdbx_description
1 polymer ?
#
loop_
_entity_poly.entity_id
_entity_poly.type
_entity_poly.pdbx_seq_one_letter_code
_entity_poly.pdbx_strand_id
1 'polypeptide(L)'
;MQLKDIKKEGIFTTLYYELTWKIGWEQLLSILDVVIRTDFQEKGFQSLAVGMIAGTTPQDVTRDVLANGGDIRRSAFAKGESGYAVLTGYSHLMKVTMRIIVWNQSDRFILQLADDRAIDKDGKHSYDKYADSIEILAHIDYAKKQPAAVF
;
A
#
# COMPACT_ATOMS: atom_id res chain seq x y z
N MET A 1 -2.92 -12.14 -2.67
CA MET A 1 -2.15 -11.58 -3.80
C MET A 1 -1.29 -12.67 -4.43
N GLN A 2 -0.91 -12.51 -5.70
CA GLN A 2 -0.01 -13.46 -6.38
C GLN A 2 1.25 -12.74 -6.84
N LEU A 3 2.43 -13.23 -6.42
CA LEU A 3 3.71 -12.73 -6.93
C LEU A 3 3.87 -13.10 -8.41
N LYS A 4 4.19 -12.10 -9.24
CA LYS A 4 4.38 -12.24 -10.69
C LYS A 4 5.82 -12.10 -11.12
N ASP A 5 6.57 -11.19 -10.49
CA ASP A 5 7.95 -10.93 -10.85
C ASP A 5 8.76 -10.34 -9.69
N ILE A 6 10.08 -10.47 -9.76
CA ILE A 6 11.05 -9.87 -8.84
C ILE A 6 12.14 -9.21 -9.67
N LYS A 7 12.39 -7.92 -9.41
CA LYS A 7 13.49 -7.18 -10.03
C LYS A 7 14.41 -6.59 -8.97
N LYS A 8 15.72 -6.81 -9.11
CA LYS A 8 16.74 -6.19 -8.24
C LYS A 8 17.49 -5.10 -9.01
N GLU A 9 17.53 -3.89 -8.46
CA GLU A 9 18.23 -2.73 -9.03
C GLU A 9 18.93 -1.94 -7.92
N GLY A 10 20.26 -2.01 -7.89
CA GLY A 10 21.06 -1.40 -6.82
C GLY A 10 20.67 -1.96 -5.46
N ILE A 11 20.29 -1.08 -4.54
CA ILE A 11 19.83 -1.45 -3.18
C ILE A 11 18.36 -1.87 -3.12
N PHE A 12 17.63 -1.78 -4.24
CA PHE A 12 16.19 -2.02 -4.24
C PHE A 12 15.84 -3.39 -4.78
N THR A 13 15.06 -4.16 -4.01
CA THR A 13 14.31 -5.30 -4.51
C THR A 13 12.86 -4.89 -4.74
N THR A 14 12.37 -5.03 -5.97
CA THR A 14 10.99 -4.70 -6.36
C THR A 14 10.22 -6.00 -6.62
N LEU A 15 9.15 -6.19 -5.86
CA LEU A 15 8.21 -7.30 -5.98
C LEU A 15 6.96 -6.82 -6.69
N TYR A 16 6.60 -7.52 -7.77
CA TYR A 16 5.39 -7.25 -8.55
C TYR A 16 4.33 -8.27 -8.18
N TYR A 17 3.28 -7.81 -7.52
CA TYR A 17 2.11 -8.60 -7.15
C TYR A 17 0.90 -8.24 -8.02
N GLU A 18 0.04 -9.23 -8.19
CA GLU A 18 -1.32 -9.04 -8.68
C GLU A 18 -2.31 -9.25 -7.53
N LEU A 19 -3.27 -8.34 -7.41
CA LEU A 19 -4.36 -8.42 -6.45
C LEU A 19 -5.26 -9.60 -6.79
N THR A 20 -5.77 -10.27 -5.76
CA THR A 20 -6.80 -11.31 -5.88
C THR A 20 -8.16 -10.71 -6.25
N TRP A 21 -8.45 -9.49 -5.77
CA TRP A 21 -9.70 -8.79 -6.10
C TRP A 21 -9.44 -7.48 -6.84
N LYS A 22 -10.31 -7.16 -7.80
CA LYS A 22 -10.36 -5.82 -8.38
C LYS A 22 -10.80 -4.82 -7.31
N ILE A 23 -10.07 -3.72 -7.21
CA ILE A 23 -10.30 -2.68 -6.22
C ILE A 23 -10.65 -1.36 -6.90
N GLY A 24 -11.58 -0.61 -6.31
CA GLY A 24 -11.80 0.80 -6.60
C GLY A 24 -11.04 1.69 -5.62
N TRP A 25 -11.27 3.00 -5.71
CA TRP A 25 -10.64 4.00 -4.86
C TRP A 25 -10.80 3.73 -3.35
N GLU A 26 -12.01 3.39 -2.91
CA GLU A 26 -12.30 3.14 -1.50
C GLU A 26 -11.56 1.93 -0.91
N GLN A 27 -11.37 0.88 -1.71
CA GLN A 27 -10.57 -0.28 -1.32
C GLN A 27 -9.08 0.05 -1.30
N LEU A 28 -8.60 0.85 -2.25
CA LEU A 28 -7.24 1.38 -2.24
C LEU A 28 -6.97 2.21 -0.99
N LEU A 29 -7.87 3.12 -0.60
CA LEU A 29 -7.78 3.86 0.66
C LEU A 29 -7.69 2.93 1.87
N SER A 30 -8.42 1.81 1.84
CA SER A 30 -8.40 0.80 2.91
C SER A 30 -7.06 0.05 2.98
N ILE A 31 -6.41 -0.22 1.83
CA ILE A 31 -5.03 -0.77 1.79
C ILE A 31 -4.06 0.18 2.49
N LEU A 32 -4.10 1.47 2.13
CA LEU A 32 -3.20 2.46 2.70
C LEU A 32 -3.43 2.63 4.21
N ASP A 33 -4.69 2.72 4.63
CA ASP A 33 -5.09 2.90 6.02
C ASP A 33 -4.68 1.70 6.88
N VAL A 34 -4.85 0.47 6.35
CA VAL A 34 -4.35 -0.74 7.00
C VAL A 34 -2.84 -0.68 7.17
N VAL A 35 -2.06 -0.43 6.13
CA VAL A 35 -0.59 -0.40 6.22
C VAL A 35 -0.13 0.64 7.25
N ILE A 36 -0.71 1.84 7.24
CA ILE A 36 -0.37 2.88 8.21
C ILE A 36 -0.68 2.41 9.64
N ARG A 37 -1.86 1.83 9.86
CA ARG A 37 -2.32 1.41 11.19
C ARG A 37 -1.74 0.09 11.68
N THR A 38 -1.24 -0.78 10.82
CA THR A 38 -0.76 -2.11 11.23
C THR A 38 0.73 -2.29 11.07
N ASP A 39 1.42 -1.49 10.26
CA ASP A 39 2.84 -1.65 9.99
C ASP A 39 3.67 -0.38 10.19
N PHE A 40 3.09 0.81 10.02
CA PHE A 40 3.87 2.05 10.18
C PHE A 40 3.68 2.76 11.53
N GLN A 41 2.95 2.17 12.49
CA GLN A 41 2.67 2.83 13.78
C GLN A 41 3.93 3.18 14.59
N GLU A 42 4.93 2.29 14.64
CA GLU A 42 6.10 2.49 15.51
C GLU A 42 6.97 3.69 15.10
N LYS A 43 7.13 3.92 13.78
CA LYS A 43 8.03 4.96 13.25
C LYS A 43 7.32 6.03 12.42
N GLY A 44 6.02 5.89 12.22
CA GLY A 44 5.26 6.66 11.23
C GLY A 44 5.57 6.24 9.79
N PHE A 45 4.72 6.69 8.87
CA PHE A 45 5.02 6.65 7.46
C PHE A 45 5.85 7.89 7.07
N GLN A 46 6.67 7.76 6.03
CA GLN A 46 7.58 8.82 5.58
C GLN A 46 6.91 9.76 4.58
N SER A 47 6.17 9.19 3.61
CA SER A 47 5.44 9.97 2.63
C SER A 47 4.25 9.22 2.04
N LEU A 48 3.22 9.97 1.66
CA LEU A 48 2.11 9.50 0.86
C LEU A 48 1.91 10.48 -0.32
N ALA A 49 1.84 9.93 -1.53
CA ALA A 49 1.52 10.68 -2.73
C ALA A 49 0.45 9.97 -3.56
N VAL A 50 -0.38 10.73 -4.27
CA VAL A 50 -1.48 10.21 -5.11
C VAL A 50 -1.42 10.82 -6.50
N GLY A 51 -1.85 10.09 -7.53
CA GLY A 51 -1.86 10.60 -8.89
C GLY A 51 -3.00 10.03 -9.73
N MET A 52 -3.42 10.78 -10.75
CA MET A 52 -4.54 10.39 -11.63
C MET A 52 -4.14 9.34 -12.66
N ILE A 53 -2.93 9.45 -13.23
CA ILE A 53 -2.49 8.64 -14.36
C ILE A 53 -1.09 8.10 -14.04
N ALA A 54 -0.87 6.80 -14.29
CA ALA A 54 0.44 6.20 -14.14
C ALA A 54 1.48 6.95 -15.00
N GLY A 55 2.59 7.38 -14.39
CA GLY A 55 3.66 8.13 -15.07
C GLY A 55 3.56 9.65 -14.97
N THR A 56 2.45 10.21 -14.45
CA THR A 56 2.41 11.64 -14.09
C THR A 56 2.97 11.86 -12.69
N THR A 57 3.59 13.03 -12.46
CA THR A 57 4.06 13.43 -11.12
C THR A 57 2.91 13.37 -10.11
N PRO A 58 3.01 12.53 -9.06
CA PRO A 58 1.96 12.44 -8.05
C PRO A 58 1.98 13.69 -7.15
N GLN A 59 0.81 14.05 -6.62
CA GLN A 59 0.65 15.06 -5.59
C GLN A 59 1.06 14.47 -4.23
N ASP A 60 1.97 15.13 -3.53
CA ASP A 60 2.29 14.81 -2.13
C ASP A 60 1.14 15.26 -1.22
N VAL A 61 0.60 14.31 -0.44
CA VAL A 61 -0.51 14.51 0.51
C VAL A 61 -0.10 14.19 1.95
N THR A 62 1.20 13.99 2.20
CA THR A 62 1.76 13.58 3.50
C THR A 62 1.32 14.50 4.62
N ARG A 63 1.41 15.82 4.42
CA ARG A 63 1.07 16.81 5.46
C ARG A 63 -0.40 16.78 5.83
N ASP A 64 -1.30 16.55 4.88
CA ASP A 64 -2.74 16.48 5.11
C ASP A 64 -3.10 15.26 5.96
N VAL A 65 -2.52 14.10 5.65
CA VAL A 65 -2.70 12.87 6.44
C VAL A 65 -2.18 13.04 7.87
N LEU A 66 -0.99 13.63 8.03
CA LEU A 66 -0.40 13.86 9.35
C LEU A 66 -1.23 14.85 10.18
N ALA A 67 -1.75 15.92 9.56
CA ALA A 67 -2.64 16.88 10.22
C ALA A 67 -3.95 16.22 10.71
N ASN A 68 -4.38 15.14 10.06
CA ASN A 68 -5.52 14.33 10.45
C ASN A 68 -5.18 13.14 11.36
N GLY A 69 -4.01 13.16 12.01
CA GLY A 69 -3.60 12.13 12.97
C GLY A 69 -3.29 10.77 12.34
N GLY A 70 -2.95 10.73 11.05
CA GLY A 70 -2.73 9.49 10.30
C GLY A 70 -4.00 8.88 9.72
N ASP A 71 -5.18 9.48 9.95
CA ASP A 71 -6.43 9.04 9.34
C ASP A 71 -6.54 9.54 7.90
N ILE A 72 -6.30 8.63 6.96
CA ILE A 72 -6.37 8.90 5.53
C ILE A 72 -7.76 9.39 5.12
N ARG A 73 -8.83 8.84 5.69
CA ARG A 73 -10.20 9.11 5.23
C ARG A 73 -10.69 10.50 5.64
N ARG A 74 -10.05 11.11 6.64
CA ARG A 74 -10.29 12.51 7.02
C ARG A 74 -9.54 13.51 6.14
N SER A 75 -8.56 13.04 5.38
CA SER A 75 -7.75 13.88 4.50
C SER A 75 -8.56 14.37 3.29
N ALA A 76 -8.28 15.58 2.81
CA ALA A 76 -9.01 16.20 1.71
C ALA A 76 -8.91 15.39 0.42
N PHE A 77 -7.73 14.81 0.13
CA PHE A 77 -7.53 14.04 -1.09
C PHE A 77 -8.40 12.78 -1.16
N ALA A 78 -8.78 12.20 -0.01
CA ALA A 78 -9.59 10.99 0.03
C ALA A 78 -11.02 11.20 -0.50
N LYS A 79 -11.50 12.46 -0.51
CA LYS A 79 -12.84 12.83 -1.02
C LYS A 79 -12.95 12.80 -2.53
N GLY A 80 -11.82 12.85 -3.24
CA GLY A 80 -11.75 12.75 -4.70
C GLY A 80 -11.11 11.43 -5.09
N GLU A 81 -11.41 10.94 -6.29
CA GLU A 81 -10.79 9.73 -6.82
C GLU A 81 -9.43 10.03 -7.46
N SER A 82 -8.40 9.26 -7.11
CA SER A 82 -7.12 9.21 -7.82
C SER A 82 -6.89 7.83 -8.42
N GLY A 83 -6.04 7.73 -9.44
CA GLY A 83 -5.75 6.47 -10.15
C GLY A 83 -4.76 5.55 -9.43
N TYR A 84 -3.87 6.12 -8.61
CA TYR A 84 -2.87 5.37 -7.86
C TYR A 84 -2.35 6.11 -6.63
N ALA A 85 -1.71 5.37 -5.73
CA ALA A 85 -1.02 5.91 -4.56
C ALA A 85 0.37 5.31 -4.40
N VAL A 86 1.28 6.09 -3.84
CA VAL A 86 2.64 5.72 -3.46
C VAL A 86 2.80 6.01 -1.98
N LEU A 87 2.97 4.96 -1.17
CA LEU A 87 3.15 5.06 0.27
C LEU A 87 4.54 4.55 0.64
N THR A 88 5.35 5.39 1.29
CA THR A 88 6.71 5.04 1.73
C THR A 88 6.79 5.08 3.24
N GLY A 89 7.45 4.08 3.84
CA GLY A 89 7.61 3.99 5.29
C GLY A 89 8.56 2.88 5.71
N TYR A 90 8.82 2.79 7.01
CA TYR A 90 9.57 1.67 7.59
C TYR A 90 8.60 0.63 8.11
N SER A 91 8.67 -0.59 7.56
CA SER A 91 7.90 -1.73 8.06
C SER A 91 8.49 -2.21 9.38
N HIS A 92 7.72 -2.17 10.46
CA HIS A 92 8.17 -2.79 11.72
C HIS A 92 7.95 -4.31 11.70
N LEU A 93 7.04 -4.82 10.87
CA LEU A 93 6.79 -6.25 10.72
C LEU A 93 7.93 -6.93 9.95
N MET A 94 8.39 -6.32 8.86
CA MET A 94 9.46 -6.85 8.00
C MET A 94 10.83 -6.29 8.33
N LYS A 95 10.91 -5.28 9.20
CA LYS A 95 12.13 -4.57 9.62
C LYS A 95 12.92 -3.96 8.46
N VAL A 96 12.23 -3.46 7.44
CA VAL A 96 12.82 -2.92 6.20
C VAL A 96 12.12 -1.64 5.77
N THR A 97 12.87 -0.71 5.17
CA THR A 97 12.27 0.46 4.53
C THR A 97 11.63 0.04 3.22
N MET A 98 10.38 0.43 3.00
CA MET A 98 9.59 -0.03 1.88
C MET A 98 8.76 1.07 1.25
N ARG A 99 8.39 0.83 -0.01
CA ARG A 99 7.44 1.61 -0.78
C ARG A 99 6.38 0.69 -1.35
N ILE A 100 5.12 1.02 -1.12
CA ILE A 100 3.96 0.43 -1.78
C ILE A 100 3.54 1.33 -2.92
N ILE A 101 3.26 0.74 -4.07
CA ILE A 101 2.57 1.42 -5.17
C ILE A 101 1.37 0.57 -5.55
N VAL A 102 0.18 1.19 -5.55
CA VAL A 102 -1.08 0.50 -5.82
C VAL A 102 -1.95 1.36 -6.73
N TRP A 103 -2.64 0.71 -7.66
CA TRP A 103 -3.53 1.33 -8.64
C TRP A 103 -4.96 0.86 -8.41
N ASN A 104 -5.96 1.72 -8.64
CA ASN A 104 -7.37 1.33 -8.61
C ASN A 104 -7.97 1.05 -10.00
N GLN A 105 -7.18 1.26 -11.06
CA GLN A 105 -7.56 0.98 -12.45
C GLN A 105 -6.94 -0.32 -12.99
N SER A 106 -6.08 -0.97 -12.20
CA SER A 106 -5.43 -2.22 -12.55
C SER A 106 -5.23 -3.08 -11.32
N ASP A 107 -4.98 -4.37 -11.53
CA ASP A 107 -4.84 -5.33 -10.44
C ASP A 107 -3.39 -5.35 -9.90
N ARG A 108 -2.61 -4.29 -10.15
CA ARG A 108 -1.17 -4.22 -9.83
C ARG A 108 -0.94 -3.70 -8.42
N PHE A 109 -0.03 -4.38 -7.71
CA PHE A 109 0.52 -3.96 -6.44
C PHE A 109 2.03 -4.14 -6.48
N ILE A 110 2.79 -3.10 -6.16
CA ILE A 110 4.25 -3.15 -6.10
C ILE A 110 4.68 -2.96 -4.65
N LEU A 111 5.56 -3.86 -4.20
CA LEU A 111 6.29 -3.74 -2.96
C LEU A 111 7.78 -3.59 -3.28
N GLN A 112 8.31 -2.39 -3.08
CA GLN A 112 9.73 -2.10 -3.25
C GLN A 112 10.40 -1.99 -1.89
N LEU A 113 11.51 -2.70 -1.71
CA LEU A 113 12.22 -2.88 -0.45
C LEU A 113 13.65 -2.36 -0.60
N ALA A 114 14.12 -1.55 0.34
CA ALA A 114 15.50 -1.08 0.38
C ALA A 114 16.37 -2.00 1.24
N ASP A 115 17.55 -2.36 0.72
CA ASP A 115 18.53 -3.22 1.40
C ASP A 115 17.96 -4.58 1.86
N ASP A 116 17.02 -5.14 1.08
CA ASP A 116 16.42 -6.45 1.36
C ASP A 116 17.47 -7.57 1.36
N ARG A 117 17.35 -8.47 2.34
CA ARG A 117 18.16 -9.69 2.48
C ARG A 117 17.31 -10.95 2.65
N ALA A 118 15.99 -10.81 2.84
CA ALA A 118 15.12 -11.93 3.15
C ALA A 118 14.84 -12.79 1.92
N ILE A 119 14.86 -12.23 0.71
CA ILE A 119 14.71 -13.03 -0.51
C ILE A 119 15.90 -13.95 -0.73
N ASP A 120 17.11 -13.46 -0.47
CA ASP A 120 18.32 -14.27 -0.63
C ASP A 120 18.43 -15.36 0.44
N LYS A 121 17.91 -15.08 1.64
CA LYS A 121 17.97 -16.01 2.78
C LYS A 121 16.85 -17.04 2.77
N ASP A 122 15.61 -16.59 2.59
CA ASP A 122 14.39 -17.36 2.86
C ASP A 122 13.59 -17.68 1.55
N GLY A 123 14.01 -17.13 0.41
CA GLY A 123 13.50 -17.45 -0.93
C GLY A 123 12.55 -16.41 -1.53
N LYS A 124 12.10 -16.65 -2.76
CA LYS A 124 11.31 -15.67 -3.54
C LYS A 124 9.94 -15.29 -2.92
N HIS A 125 9.43 -16.12 -2.01
CA HIS A 125 8.11 -15.97 -1.39
C HIS A 125 8.16 -15.41 0.04
N SER A 126 9.31 -14.88 0.48
CA SER A 126 9.51 -14.37 1.86
C SER A 126 8.49 -13.30 2.29
N TYR A 127 7.89 -12.60 1.32
CA TYR A 127 7.00 -11.47 1.54
C TYR A 127 5.53 -11.75 1.21
N ASP A 128 5.20 -12.94 0.73
CA ASP A 128 3.84 -13.27 0.28
C ASP A 128 2.85 -13.21 1.45
N LYS A 129 3.23 -13.71 2.62
CA LYS A 129 2.39 -13.62 3.83
C LYS A 129 2.07 -12.17 4.20
N TYR A 130 3.03 -11.25 4.01
CA TYR A 130 2.80 -9.84 4.27
C TYR A 130 1.80 -9.27 3.25
N ALA A 131 2.06 -9.48 1.95
CA ALA A 131 1.18 -8.99 0.87
C ALA A 131 -0.26 -9.53 1.02
N ASP A 132 -0.42 -10.83 1.28
CA ASP A 132 -1.71 -11.47 1.50
C ASP A 132 -2.43 -10.91 2.73
N SER A 133 -1.70 -10.70 3.83
CA SER A 133 -2.27 -10.14 5.06
C SER A 133 -2.80 -8.72 4.83
N ILE A 134 -2.05 -7.88 4.10
CA ILE A 134 -2.49 -6.53 3.74
C ILE A 134 -3.76 -6.57 2.90
N GLU A 135 -3.82 -7.43 1.87
CA GLU A 135 -5.02 -7.55 1.03
C GLU A 135 -6.26 -7.97 1.82
N ILE A 136 -6.12 -9.00 2.66
CA ILE A 136 -7.22 -9.52 3.48
C ILE A 136 -7.70 -8.47 4.48
N LEU A 137 -6.76 -7.82 5.19
CA LEU A 137 -7.09 -6.78 6.16
C LEU A 137 -7.76 -5.58 5.48
N ALA A 138 -7.29 -5.18 4.30
CA ALA A 138 -7.89 -4.10 3.53
C ALA A 138 -9.32 -4.45 3.07
N HIS A 139 -9.55 -5.69 2.66
CA HIS A 139 -10.88 -6.17 2.30
C HIS A 139 -11.84 -6.15 3.50
N ILE A 140 -11.40 -6.62 4.66
CA ILE A 140 -12.18 -6.58 5.91
C ILE A 140 -12.46 -5.13 6.31
N ASP A 141 -11.45 -4.27 6.25
CA ASP A 141 -11.57 -2.85 6.58
C ASP A 141 -12.58 -2.13 5.68
N TYR A 142 -12.51 -2.37 4.38
CA TYR A 142 -13.46 -1.87 3.41
C TYR A 142 -14.89 -2.37 3.68
N ALA A 143 -15.06 -3.68 3.91
CA ALA A 143 -16.37 -4.28 4.15
C ALA A 143 -17.05 -3.71 5.40
N LYS A 144 -16.30 -3.44 6.47
CA LYS A 144 -16.81 -2.81 7.70
C LYS A 144 -17.27 -1.36 7.50
N LYS A 145 -16.76 -0.70 6.46
CA LYS A 145 -17.06 0.70 6.15
C LYS A 145 -18.17 0.86 5.11
N GLN A 146 -18.61 -0.24 4.48
CA GLN A 146 -19.81 -0.22 3.66
C GLN A 146 -21.05 -0.01 4.54
N PRO A 147 -22.01 0.83 4.13
CA PRO A 147 -23.30 0.87 4.79
C PRO A 147 -23.89 -0.55 4.77
N ALA A 148 -24.48 -0.97 5.90
CA ALA A 148 -25.18 -2.24 5.95
C ALA A 148 -26.17 -2.27 4.79
N ALA A 149 -26.05 -3.28 3.92
CA ALA A 149 -27.00 -3.49 2.86
C ALA A 149 -28.38 -3.67 3.52
N VAL A 150 -29.26 -2.68 3.33
CA VAL A 150 -30.66 -2.80 3.68
C VAL A 150 -31.24 -3.73 2.61
N PHE A 151 -31.31 -5.01 2.94
CA PHE A 151 -32.01 -6.03 2.14
C PHE A 151 -33.51 -5.97 2.43
#